data_AF-A0A976GTZ7-F1
#
_entry.id   AF-A0A976GTZ7-F1
#
_cell.length_a   1.000
_cell.length_b   1.000
_cell.length_c   1.000
_cell.angle_alpha   90.00
_cell.angle_beta   90.00
_cell.angle_gamma   90.00
#
_symmetry.space_group_name_H-M   'P 1'
#
loop_
_entity.id
_entity.type
_entity.pdbx_description
1 polymer ?
#
loop_
_entity_poly.entity_id
_entity_poly.type
_entity_poly.pdbx_seq_one_letter_code
_entity_poly.pdbx_strand_id
1 'polypeptide(L)'
;MKKFNKNNDCEMCECEDFLQILELFLDNEATPEQKQQVKKHIENCEHCKSCYEMENQLKNTLKEQANHKKCPSEIIKCIQNKIKELAAFSF
;
A
#
# COMPACT_ATOMS: atom_id res chain seq x y z
N MET A 1 -21.17 -6.84 0.02
CA MET A 1 -19.82 -7.02 0.60
C MET A 1 -19.39 -8.45 0.33
N LYS A 2 -18.57 -8.68 -0.69
CA LYS A 2 -18.03 -10.01 -1.00
C LYS A 2 -16.98 -10.36 0.06
N LYS A 3 -17.11 -11.55 0.66
CA LYS A 3 -16.23 -12.02 1.73
C LYS A 3 -15.08 -12.78 1.09
N PHE A 4 -13.85 -12.54 1.55
CA PHE A 4 -12.69 -13.37 1.24
C PHE A 4 -13.05 -14.84 1.45
N ASN A 5 -12.81 -15.66 0.42
CA ASN A 5 -13.02 -17.09 0.53
C ASN A 5 -12.10 -17.63 1.62
N LYS A 6 -12.71 -18.28 2.60
CA LYS A 6 -12.18 -18.44 3.96
C LYS A 6 -11.38 -19.73 4.10
N ASN A 7 -10.60 -20.07 3.09
CA ASN A 7 -9.83 -21.30 3.07
C ASN A 7 -8.37 -20.94 3.26
N ASN A 8 -7.79 -21.44 4.36
CA ASN A 8 -6.36 -21.28 4.70
C ASN A 8 -5.44 -22.08 3.75
N ASP A 9 -6.01 -22.73 2.74
CA ASP A 9 -5.31 -23.55 1.76
C ASP A 9 -5.49 -22.89 0.38
N CYS A 10 -4.71 -21.83 0.14
CA CYS A 10 -4.62 -21.19 -1.18
C CYS A 10 -3.71 -22.06 -2.06
N GLU A 11 -4.26 -23.16 -2.60
CA GLU A 11 -3.50 -24.12 -3.44
C GLU A 11 -3.17 -23.58 -4.83
N MET A 12 -3.84 -22.51 -5.26
CA MET A 12 -3.56 -21.77 -6.50
C MET A 12 -4.11 -20.36 -6.36
N CYS A 13 -3.34 -19.36 -6.79
CA CYS A 13 -3.61 -17.91 -6.66
C CYS A 13 -4.86 -17.40 -7.42
N GLU A 14 -6.02 -18.02 -7.24
CA GLU A 14 -7.32 -17.51 -7.72
C GLU A 14 -8.05 -16.71 -6.63
N CYS A 15 -7.30 -16.09 -5.71
CA CYS A 15 -7.84 -15.05 -4.85
C CYS A 15 -7.92 -13.74 -5.64
N GLU A 16 -8.68 -13.72 -6.74
CA GLU A 16 -8.87 -12.57 -7.62
C GLU A 16 -9.37 -11.35 -6.82
N ASP A 17 -10.24 -11.59 -5.84
CA ASP A 17 -10.71 -10.59 -4.88
C ASP A 17 -9.59 -10.06 -3.95
N PHE A 18 -8.56 -10.87 -3.64
CA PHE A 18 -7.39 -10.44 -2.85
C PHE A 18 -6.45 -9.57 -3.66
N LEU A 19 -6.15 -9.95 -4.91
CA LEU A 19 -5.28 -9.16 -5.78
C LEU A 19 -5.80 -7.73 -5.97
N GLN A 20 -7.10 -7.57 -6.22
CA GLN A 20 -7.71 -6.24 -6.35
C GLN A 20 -7.54 -5.37 -5.09
N ILE A 21 -7.72 -5.97 -3.91
CA ILE A 21 -7.58 -5.23 -2.65
C ILE A 21 -6.11 -5.02 -2.30
N LEU A 22 -5.22 -5.92 -2.73
CA LEU A 22 -3.78 -5.81 -2.57
C LEU A 22 -3.21 -4.64 -3.36
N GLU A 23 -3.65 -4.44 -4.61
CA GLU A 23 -3.25 -3.30 -5.43
C GLU A 23 -3.65 -1.97 -4.75
N LEU A 24 -4.92 -1.85 -4.33
CA LEU A 24 -5.40 -0.70 -3.57
C LEU A 24 -4.61 -0.48 -2.27
N PHE A 25 -4.24 -1.57 -1.59
CA PHE A 25 -3.43 -1.52 -0.38
C PHE A 25 -2.03 -0.97 -0.67
N LEU A 26 -1.37 -1.47 -1.71
CA LEU A 26 -0.05 -1.02 -2.13
C LEU A 26 -0.09 0.47 -2.51
N ASP A 27 -1.12 0.91 -3.22
CA ASP A 27 -1.30 2.31 -3.64
C ASP A 27 -1.75 3.27 -2.53
N ASN A 28 -1.96 2.77 -1.31
CA ASN A 28 -2.50 3.49 -0.16
C ASN A 28 -3.95 3.98 -0.33
N GLU A 29 -4.67 3.46 -1.32
CA GLU A 29 -6.07 3.78 -1.63
C GLU A 29 -7.08 2.88 -0.91
N ALA A 30 -6.61 1.80 -0.27
CA ALA A 30 -7.46 0.90 0.50
C ALA A 30 -8.09 1.59 1.74
N THR A 31 -9.35 1.26 2.02
CA THR A 31 -10.04 1.68 3.25
C THR A 31 -9.40 1.06 4.50
N PRO A 32 -9.63 1.60 5.71
CA PRO A 32 -9.12 1.00 6.94
C PRO A 32 -9.50 -0.48 7.11
N GLU A 33 -10.72 -0.84 6.73
CA GLU A 33 -11.23 -2.22 6.80
C GLU A 33 -10.48 -3.13 5.82
N GLN A 34 -10.27 -2.66 4.58
CA GLN A 34 -9.50 -3.38 3.57
C GLN A 34 -8.04 -3.58 3.99
N LYS A 35 -7.42 -2.55 4.59
CA LYS A 35 -6.06 -2.64 5.14
C LYS A 35 -5.96 -3.73 6.20
N GLN A 36 -6.94 -3.80 7.11
CA GLN A 36 -6.97 -4.85 8.13
C GLN A 36 -7.17 -6.24 7.52
N GLN A 37 -8.02 -6.35 6.50
CA GLN A 37 -8.29 -7.61 5.80
C GLN A 37 -7.03 -8.14 5.11
N VAL A 38 -6.32 -7.30 4.36
CA VAL A 38 -5.07 -7.68 3.67
C VAL A 38 -4.03 -8.14 4.69
N LYS A 39 -3.78 -7.35 5.74
CA LYS A 39 -2.82 -7.70 6.80
C LYS A 39 -3.13 -9.06 7.43
N LYS A 40 -4.39 -9.26 7.82
CA LYS A 40 -4.83 -10.54 8.40
C LYS A 40 -4.65 -11.69 7.41
N HIS A 41 -4.89 -11.48 6.12
CA HIS A 41 -4.77 -12.56 5.13
C HIS A 41 -3.31 -12.95 4.88
N ILE A 42 -2.41 -11.99 4.69
CA ILE A 42 -0.97 -12.27 4.48
C ILE A 42 -0.30 -12.86 5.73
N GLU A 43 -0.85 -12.61 6.93
CA GLU A 43 -0.38 -13.24 8.18
C GLU A 43 -0.76 -14.73 8.25
N ASN A 44 -1.86 -15.14 7.62
CA ASN A 44 -2.40 -16.50 7.71
C ASN A 44 -2.20 -17.34 6.44
N CYS A 45 -1.67 -16.74 5.36
CA CYS A 45 -1.49 -17.41 4.07
C CYS A 45 -0.09 -17.10 3.51
N GLU A 46 0.82 -18.06 3.58
CA GLU A 46 2.19 -17.91 3.07
C GLU A 46 2.24 -17.62 1.57
N HIS A 47 1.33 -18.21 0.80
CA HIS A 47 1.24 -17.97 -0.64
C HIS A 47 0.92 -16.51 -0.95
N CYS A 48 -0.14 -15.97 -0.36
CA CYS A 48 -0.54 -14.58 -0.56
C CYS A 48 0.46 -13.59 0.03
N LYS A 49 1.20 -13.99 1.08
CA LYS A 49 2.35 -13.23 1.58
C LYS A 49 3.45 -13.13 0.51
N SER A 50 3.79 -14.24 -0.15
CA SER A 50 4.76 -14.24 -1.25
C SER A 50 4.30 -13.38 -2.43
N CYS A 51 3.01 -13.44 -2.80
CA CYS A 51 2.43 -12.54 -3.81
C CYS A 51 2.57 -11.06 -3.42
N TYR A 52 2.24 -10.72 -2.17
CA TYR A 52 2.43 -9.35 -1.66
C TYR A 52 3.90 -8.90 -1.74
N GLU A 53 4.82 -9.75 -1.34
CA GLU A 53 6.26 -9.44 -1.38
C GLU A 53 6.73 -9.19 -2.82
N MET A 54 6.29 -10.00 -3.78
CA MET A 54 6.58 -9.82 -5.21
C MET A 54 6.04 -8.49 -5.73
N GLU A 55 4.74 -8.21 -5.53
CA GLU A 55 4.09 -6.98 -6.00
C GLU A 55 4.73 -5.72 -5.37
N ASN A 56 5.06 -5.79 -4.09
CA ASN A 56 5.73 -4.69 -3.40
C ASN A 56 7.16 -4.47 -3.94
N GLN A 57 7.90 -5.54 -4.23
CA GLN A 57 9.23 -5.44 -4.87
C GLN A 57 9.15 -4.84 -6.28
N LEU A 58 8.18 -5.29 -7.08
CA LEU A 58 7.93 -4.74 -8.41
C LEU A 58 7.63 -3.24 -8.31
N LYS A 59 6.70 -2.85 -7.43
CA LYS A 59 6.36 -1.44 -7.18
C LYS A 59 7.58 -0.60 -6.78
N ASN A 60 8.42 -1.12 -5.88
CA ASN A 60 9.62 -0.40 -5.45
C ASN A 60 10.62 -0.24 -6.60
N THR A 61 10.83 -1.30 -7.39
CA THR A 61 11.70 -1.26 -8.58
C THR A 61 11.21 -0.22 -9.59
N LEU A 62 9.90 -0.19 -9.87
CA LEU A 62 9.29 0.79 -10.76
C LEU A 62 9.45 2.21 -10.21
N LYS A 63 9.29 2.41 -8.90
CA LYS A 63 9.48 3.70 -8.24
C LYS A 63 10.93 4.19 -8.36
N GLU A 64 11.90 3.31 -8.22
CA GLU A 64 13.33 3.63 -8.39
C GLU A 64 13.67 4.00 -9.84
N GLN A 65 13.12 3.26 -10.81
CA GLN A 65 13.36 3.48 -12.24
C GLN A 65 12.58 4.67 -12.82
N ALA A 66 11.42 4.99 -12.23
CA ALA A 66 10.65 6.17 -12.57
C ALA A 66 11.48 7.40 -12.17
N ASN A 67 12.34 7.86 -13.10
CA ASN A 67 13.23 9.01 -12.96
C ASN A 67 12.54 10.13 -12.17
N HIS A 68 12.84 10.17 -10.86
CA HIS A 68 12.29 11.17 -9.96
C HIS A 68 12.86 12.52 -10.39
N LYS A 69 12.14 13.22 -11.28
CA LYS A 69 12.37 14.65 -11.52
C LYS A 69 12.32 15.28 -10.14
N LYS A 70 13.47 15.76 -9.67
CA LYS A 70 13.59 16.35 -8.33
C LYS A 70 12.51 17.40 -8.19
N CYS A 71 11.67 17.26 -7.17
CA CYS A 71 10.68 18.28 -6.84
C CYS A 71 11.42 19.61 -6.65
N PRO A 72 11.00 20.70 -7.32
CA PRO A 72 11.65 21.99 -7.17
C PRO A 72 11.80 22.38 -5.69
N SER A 73 12.99 22.83 -5.29
CA SER A 73 13.32 23.14 -3.90
C SER A 73 12.38 24.16 -3.27
N GLU A 74 11.86 25.08 -4.08
CA GLU A 74 10.96 26.14 -3.62
C GLU A 74 9.60 25.58 -3.17
N ILE A 75 9.11 24.53 -3.82
CA ILE A 75 7.87 23.84 -3.40
C ILE A 75 8.11 23.10 -2.08
N ILE A 76 9.25 22.42 -1.95
CA ILE A 76 9.62 21.73 -0.71
C ILE A 76 9.66 22.71 0.47
N LYS A 77 10.33 23.86 0.30
CA LYS A 77 10.40 24.92 1.32
C LYS A 77 9.01 25.46 1.67
N CYS A 78 8.17 25.70 0.66
CA CYS A 78 6.80 26.19 0.86
C CYS A 78 5.99 25.21 1.73
N ILE A 79 6.02 23.91 1.40
CA ILE A 79 5.34 22.87 2.17
C ILE A 79 5.87 22.81 3.61
N GLN A 80 7.20 22.81 3.79
CA GLN A 80 7.82 22.78 5.12
C GLN A 80 7.43 23.98 5.98
N ASN A 81 7.37 25.18 5.40
CA ASN A 81 6.96 26.38 6.11
C ASN A 81 5.49 26.28 6.57
N LYS A 82 4.59 25.80 5.70
CA LYS A 82 3.18 25.61 6.09
C LYS A 82 2.99 24.56 7.17
N ILE A 83 3.74 23.46 7.15
CA ILE A 83 3.71 22.48 8.23
C ILE A 83 4.16 23.11 9.56
N LYS A 84 5.24 23.89 9.55
CA LYS A 84 5.75 24.57 10.76
C LYS A 84 4.76 25.59 11.31
N GLU A 85 4.14 26.38 10.44
CA GLU A 85 3.09 27.32 10.83
C GLU A 85 1.94 26.57 11.54
N LEU A 86 1.38 25.55 10.90
CA LEU A 86 0.27 24.76 11.47
C LEU A 86 0.63 24.08 12.80
N ALA A 87 1.86 23.57 12.92
CA ALA A 87 2.35 22.97 14.17
C ALA A 87 2.52 24.02 15.29
N ALA A 88 2.87 25.26 14.96
CA ALA A 88 3.01 26.36 15.91
C ALA A 88 1.65 26.90 16.42
N PHE A 89 0.55 26.63 15.72
CA PHE A 89 -0.82 27.01 16.12
C PHE A 89 -1.54 25.95 16.97
N SER A 90 -0.86 24.88 17.36
CA SER A 90 -1.40 23.87 18.28
C SER A 90 -1.08 24.25 19.74
N PHE A 91 -1.85 25.18 20.31
CA PHE A 91 -1.90 25.50 21.75
C PHE A 91 -3.33 25.44 22.27
#